data_AF-A0AB37IHY6-F1
#
_entry.id   AF-A0AB37IHY6-F1
#
_cell.length_a   1.000
_cell.length_b   1.000
_cell.length_c   1.000
_cell.angle_alpha   90.00
_cell.angle_beta   90.00
_cell.angle_gamma   90.00
#
_symmetry.space_group_name_H-M   'P 1'
#
loop_
_entity.id
_entity.type
_entity.pdbx_description
1 polymer ?
#
loop_
_entity_poly.entity_id
_entity_poly.type
_entity_poly.pdbx_seq_one_letter_code
_entity_poly.pdbx_strand_id
1 'polypeptide(L)'
;MSEIFPELSKEDLKLRKTAIINYQNMYLNTTFKRGIQMLLTVALLASIIGALVTSMLYQDFSTSFLFIIALTFCILLLSIIAPSSQNQAQFWENYLNEHPDNPLKIVLLDREDIEKITAIRKKQVINFMVIELAFLIFYVLYF
;
A
#
# COMPACT_ATOMS: atom_id res chain seq x y z
N MET A 1 -16.52 15.59 2.45
CA MET A 1 -17.23 14.38 2.95
C MET A 1 -18.29 14.73 3.98
N SER A 2 -18.00 15.50 5.04
CA SER A 2 -19.04 16.01 5.96
C SER A 2 -20.07 16.90 5.25
N GLU A 3 -19.65 17.65 4.23
CA GLU A 3 -20.58 18.44 3.38
C GLU A 3 -21.47 17.58 2.46
N ILE A 4 -21.06 16.35 2.16
CA ILE A 4 -21.77 15.44 1.24
C ILE A 4 -22.73 14.52 2.01
N PHE A 5 -22.37 14.18 3.26
CA PHE A 5 -23.17 13.35 4.18
C PHE A 5 -23.20 14.01 5.58
N PRO A 6 -23.96 15.12 5.73
CA PRO A 6 -23.98 15.92 6.97
C PRO A 6 -24.54 15.16 8.17
N GLU A 7 -25.30 14.09 7.93
CA GLU A 7 -25.88 13.22 8.95
C GLU A 7 -24.89 12.27 9.63
N LEU A 8 -23.66 12.14 9.11
CA LEU A 8 -22.64 11.23 9.66
C LEU A 8 -21.69 11.98 10.60
N SER A 9 -21.44 11.42 11.79
CA SER A 9 -20.40 11.93 12.68
C SER A 9 -19.00 11.70 12.09
N LYS A 10 -17.98 12.39 12.62
CA LYS A 10 -16.59 12.18 12.20
C LYS A 10 -16.11 10.74 12.45
N GLU A 11 -16.59 10.10 13.51
CA GLU A 11 -16.25 8.71 13.82
C GLU A 11 -16.90 7.74 12.85
N ASP A 12 -18.17 7.97 12.51
CA ASP A 12 -18.89 7.18 11.51
C ASP A 12 -18.22 7.28 10.14
N LEU A 13 -17.80 8.48 9.75
CA LEU A 13 -17.04 8.71 8.52
C LEU A 13 -15.71 7.93 8.51
N LYS A 14 -15.02 7.85 9.64
CA LYS A 14 -13.76 7.10 9.76
C LYS A 14 -14.00 5.59 9.67
N LEU A 15 -14.93 5.05 10.45
CA LEU A 15 -15.28 3.63 10.43
C LEU A 15 -15.75 3.19 9.04
N ARG A 16 -16.61 4.00 8.43
CA ARG A 16 -17.11 3.79 7.08
C ARG A 16 -15.99 3.76 6.05
N LYS A 17 -15.05 4.72 6.11
CA LYS A 17 -13.89 4.74 5.21
C LYS A 17 -13.09 3.44 5.31
N THR A 18 -12.84 2.96 6.53
CA THR A 18 -12.15 1.69 6.75
C THR A 18 -12.93 0.50 6.20
N ALA A 19 -14.24 0.42 6.43
CA ALA A 19 -15.09 -0.65 5.92
C ALA A 19 -15.11 -0.69 4.38
N ILE A 20 -15.25 0.47 3.73
CA ILE A 20 -15.23 0.62 2.27
C ILE A 20 -13.89 0.14 1.69
N ILE A 21 -12.77 0.56 2.29
CA ILE A 21 -11.43 0.13 1.86
C ILE A 21 -11.26 -1.38 2.03
N ASN A 22 -11.70 -1.94 3.15
CA ASN A 22 -11.62 -3.38 3.40
C ASN A 22 -12.47 -4.18 2.41
N TYR A 23 -13.68 -3.72 2.13
CA TYR A 23 -14.57 -4.32 1.13
C TYR A 23 -13.89 -4.32 -0.24
N GLN A 24 -13.41 -3.17 -0.73
CA GLN A 24 -12.69 -3.09 -1.99
C GLN A 24 -11.48 -4.03 -2.04
N ASN A 25 -10.67 -4.04 -0.98
CA ASN A 25 -9.48 -4.90 -0.90
C ASN A 25 -9.81 -6.39 -0.88
N MET A 26 -10.95 -6.77 -0.30
CA MET A 26 -11.42 -8.16 -0.26
C MET A 26 -11.80 -8.66 -1.66
N TYR A 27 -12.40 -7.81 -2.49
CA TYR A 27 -12.85 -8.17 -3.83
C TYR A 27 -11.75 -8.02 -4.90
N LEU A 28 -10.90 -7.00 -4.79
CA LEU A 28 -9.85 -6.74 -5.78
C LEU A 28 -8.59 -7.60 -5.59
N ASN A 29 -8.39 -8.20 -4.41
CA ASN A 29 -7.28 -9.11 -4.16
C ASN A 29 -7.77 -10.56 -4.10
N THR A 30 -7.19 -11.41 -4.95
CA THR A 30 -7.39 -12.86 -4.87
C THR A 30 -6.84 -13.40 -3.54
N THR A 31 -7.33 -14.56 -3.08
CA THR A 31 -6.81 -15.24 -1.87
C THR A 31 -5.29 -15.40 -1.92
N PHE A 32 -4.75 -15.71 -3.09
CA PHE A 32 -3.30 -15.80 -3.31
C PHE A 32 -2.60 -14.45 -3.10
N LYS A 33 -3.09 -13.36 -3.72
CA LYS A 33 -2.51 -12.01 -3.52
C LYS A 33 -2.56 -11.56 -2.07
N ARG A 34 -3.66 -11.86 -1.36
CA ARG A 34 -3.79 -11.58 0.09
C ARG A 34 -2.76 -12.36 0.90
N GLY A 35 -2.55 -13.64 0.59
CA GLY A 35 -1.50 -14.46 1.21
C GLY A 35 -0.11 -13.86 1.02
N ILE A 36 0.22 -13.43 -0.20
CA ILE A 36 1.49 -12.74 -0.48
C ILE A 36 1.60 -11.43 0.31
N GLN A 37 0.56 -10.60 0.34
CA GLN A 37 0.57 -9.34 1.10
C GLN A 37 0.77 -9.57 2.60
N MET A 38 0.16 -10.61 3.17
CA MET A 38 0.37 -10.99 4.56
C MET A 38 1.81 -11.44 4.79
N LEU A 39 2.36 -12.30 3.94
CA LEU A 39 3.75 -12.75 4.03
C LEU A 39 4.73 -11.58 3.93
N LEU A 40 4.53 -10.66 3.00
CA LEU A 40 5.34 -9.45 2.84
C LEU A 40 5.23 -8.52 4.05
N THR A 41 4.05 -8.43 4.66
CA THR A 41 3.86 -7.63 5.89
C THR A 41 4.62 -8.24 7.07
N VAL A 42 4.57 -9.57 7.23
CA VAL A 42 5.34 -10.28 8.26
C VAL A 42 6.84 -10.12 8.02
N ALA A 43 7.29 -10.28 6.77
CA ALA A 43 8.68 -10.07 6.39
C ALA A 43 9.15 -8.63 6.66
N LEU A 44 8.31 -7.63 6.35
CA LEU A 44 8.59 -6.23 6.64
C LEU A 44 8.79 -5.99 8.15
N LEU A 45 7.91 -6.53 8.99
CA LEU A 45 8.05 -6.44 10.45
C LEU A 45 9.31 -7.15 10.95
N ALA A 46 9.59 -8.34 10.42
CA ALA A 46 10.81 -9.08 10.75
C ALA A 46 12.07 -8.29 10.35
N SER A 47 12.07 -7.62 9.21
CA SER A 47 13.19 -6.77 8.77
C SER A 47 13.40 -5.56 9.67
N ILE A 48 12.32 -4.90 10.14
CA ILE A 48 12.44 -3.81 11.12
C ILE A 48 13.10 -4.33 12.41
N ILE A 49 12.61 -5.45 12.94
CA ILE A 49 13.14 -6.04 14.16
C ILE A 49 14.60 -6.46 13.96
N GLY A 50 14.91 -7.11 12.84
CA GLY A 50 16.25 -7.55 12.49
C GLY A 50 17.24 -6.38 12.41
N ALA A 51 16.88 -5.29 11.74
CA ALA A 51 17.71 -4.08 11.67
C ALA A 51 17.95 -3.48 13.06
N LEU A 52 16.91 -3.38 13.90
CA LEU A 52 17.06 -2.85 15.26
C LEU A 52 17.94 -3.75 16.14
N VAL A 53 17.71 -5.07 16.11
CA VAL A 53 18.47 -6.04 16.92
C VAL A 53 19.95 -6.04 16.53
N THR A 54 20.26 -6.09 15.24
CA THR A 54 21.63 -6.14 14.74
C THR A 54 22.38 -4.84 14.99
N SER A 55 21.75 -3.69 14.77
CA SER A 55 22.37 -2.38 15.04
C SER A 55 22.55 -2.10 16.54
N MET A 56 21.56 -2.41 17.38
CA MET A 56 21.59 -2.04 18.80
C MET A 56 22.34 -3.04 19.67
N LEU A 57 22.17 -4.34 19.44
CA LEU A 57 22.74 -5.38 20.32
C LEU A 57 24.09 -5.88 19.84
N TYR A 58 24.23 -6.08 18.53
CA TYR A 58 25.43 -6.68 17.94
C TYR A 58 26.39 -5.63 17.33
N GLN A 59 25.92 -4.39 17.15
CA GLN A 59 26.65 -3.32 16.46
C GLN A 59 27.14 -3.76 15.06
N ASP A 60 26.45 -4.73 14.45
CA ASP A 60 26.76 -5.26 13.13
C ASP A 60 26.03 -4.44 12.08
N PHE A 61 26.74 -3.44 11.57
CA PHE A 61 26.20 -2.53 10.59
C PHE A 61 25.94 -3.21 9.23
N SER A 62 26.75 -4.20 8.84
CA SER A 62 26.59 -4.91 7.55
C SER A 62 25.28 -5.69 7.54
N THR A 63 25.05 -6.51 8.57
CA THR A 63 23.82 -7.28 8.70
C THR A 63 22.61 -6.37 8.92
N SER A 64 22.75 -5.29 9.69
CA SER A 64 21.68 -4.29 9.83
C SER A 64 21.30 -3.66 8.48
N PHE A 65 22.28 -3.41 7.61
CA PHE A 65 22.04 -2.84 6.29
C PHE A 65 21.31 -3.83 5.37
N LEU A 66 21.62 -5.12 5.43
CA LEU A 66 20.86 -6.16 4.73
C LEU A 66 19.38 -6.18 5.14
N PHE A 67 19.09 -6.00 6.43
CA PHE A 67 17.70 -5.90 6.89
C PHE A 67 17.00 -4.63 6.38
N ILE A 68 17.72 -3.52 6.21
CA ILE A 68 17.18 -2.30 5.58
C ILE A 68 16.85 -2.55 4.10
N ILE A 69 17.74 -3.24 3.37
CA ILE A 69 17.48 -3.66 1.97
C ILE A 69 16.24 -4.54 1.90
N ALA A 70 16.16 -5.58 2.75
CA ALA A 70 15.01 -6.47 2.79
C ALA A 70 13.70 -5.70 3.10
N LEU A 71 13.77 -4.69 3.97
CA LEU A 71 12.64 -3.82 4.30
C LEU A 71 12.19 -3.00 3.09
N THR A 72 13.11 -2.32 2.39
CA THR A 72 12.77 -1.51 1.21
C THR A 72 12.24 -2.36 0.07
N PHE A 73 12.81 -3.56 -0.11
CA PHE A 73 12.30 -4.56 -1.05
C PHE A 73 10.86 -4.98 -0.76
N CYS A 74 10.51 -5.23 0.52
CA CYS A 74 9.15 -5.58 0.91
C CYS A 74 8.17 -4.43 0.61
N ILE A 75 8.55 -3.19 0.89
CA ILE A 75 7.73 -1.99 0.59
C ILE A 75 7.49 -1.86 -0.93
N LEU A 76 8.53 -2.09 -1.73
CA LEU A 76 8.45 -2.06 -3.19
C LEU A 76 7.46 -3.12 -3.69
N LEU A 77 7.59 -4.37 -3.24
CA LEU A 77 6.70 -5.47 -3.65
C LEU A 77 5.25 -5.23 -3.24
N LEU A 78 5.00 -4.73 -2.03
CA LEU A 78 3.67 -4.33 -1.58
C LEU A 78 3.07 -3.23 -2.46
N SER A 79 3.90 -2.28 -2.91
CA SER A 79 3.49 -1.20 -3.81
C SER A 79 3.14 -1.70 -5.22
N ILE A 80 3.84 -2.73 -5.70
CA ILE A 80 3.59 -3.38 -7.01
C ILE A 80 2.32 -4.23 -6.97
N ILE A 81 2.13 -5.03 -5.93
CA ILE A 81 1.02 -6.01 -5.88
C ILE A 81 -0.35 -5.37 -5.59
N ALA A 82 -0.39 -4.17 -5.00
CA ALA A 82 -1.64 -3.51 -4.67
C ALA A 82 -2.51 -3.24 -5.92
N PRO A 83 -3.86 -3.24 -5.80
CA PRO A 83 -4.75 -3.01 -6.96
C PRO A 83 -4.51 -1.64 -7.60
N SER A 84 -4.53 -1.52 -8.93
CA SER A 84 -4.35 -0.23 -9.62
C SER A 84 -5.49 0.76 -9.30
N SER A 85 -5.21 2.06 -9.34
CA SER A 85 -6.22 3.09 -9.09
C SER A 85 -7.38 3.02 -10.10
N GLN A 86 -7.09 2.60 -11.34
CA GLN A 86 -8.09 2.37 -12.37
C GLN A 86 -9.01 1.19 -12.01
N ASN A 87 -8.46 0.05 -11.58
CA ASN A 87 -9.27 -1.10 -11.16
C ASN A 87 -10.11 -0.77 -9.92
N GLN A 88 -9.55 0.05 -9.03
CA GLN A 88 -10.26 0.55 -7.85
C GLN A 88 -11.45 1.45 -8.22
N ALA A 89 -11.26 2.36 -9.19
CA ALA A 89 -12.33 3.22 -9.68
C ALA A 89 -13.42 2.41 -10.40
N GLN A 90 -13.02 1.52 -11.31
CA GLN A 90 -13.95 0.67 -12.06
C GLN A 90 -14.78 -0.23 -11.14
N PHE A 91 -14.19 -0.74 -10.07
CA PHE A 91 -14.91 -1.51 -9.06
C PHE A 91 -16.09 -0.73 -8.46
N TRP A 92 -15.87 0.53 -8.12
CA TRP A 92 -16.92 1.38 -7.55
C TRP A 92 -17.92 1.88 -8.58
N GLU A 93 -17.49 2.12 -9.82
CA GLU A 93 -18.40 2.42 -10.94
C GLU A 93 -19.39 1.25 -11.15
N ASN A 94 -18.88 0.01 -11.20
CA ASN A 94 -19.73 -1.17 -11.34
C ASN A 94 -20.70 -1.32 -10.17
N TYR A 95 -20.23 -1.13 -8.93
CA TYR A 95 -21.08 -1.15 -7.74
C TYR A 95 -22.22 -0.13 -7.80
N LEU A 96 -21.95 1.10 -8.24
CA LEU A 96 -22.98 2.16 -8.34
C LEU A 96 -23.98 1.90 -9.46
N ASN A 97 -23.56 1.21 -10.53
CA ASN A 97 -24.47 0.78 -11.60
C ASN A 97 -25.43 -0.32 -11.10
N GLU A 98 -24.97 -1.22 -10.23
CA GLU A 98 -25.80 -2.27 -9.63
C GLU A 98 -26.68 -1.75 -8.48
N HIS A 99 -26.23 -0.70 -7.79
CA HIS A 99 -26.90 -0.10 -6.63
C HIS A 99 -27.08 1.42 -6.80
N PRO A 100 -28.06 1.87 -7.61
CA PRO A 100 -28.25 3.28 -7.96
C PRO A 100 -28.66 4.16 -6.77
N ASP A 101 -29.22 3.56 -5.71
CA ASP A 101 -29.54 4.20 -4.44
C ASP A 101 -28.31 4.52 -3.58
N ASN A 102 -27.13 4.00 -3.97
CA ASN A 102 -25.84 4.22 -3.32
C ASN A 102 -25.87 4.09 -1.78
N PRO A 103 -26.25 2.92 -1.24
CA PRO A 103 -26.42 2.75 0.20
C PRO A 103 -25.09 2.89 0.96
N LEU A 104 -23.98 2.55 0.31
CA LEU A 104 -22.62 2.76 0.82
C LEU A 104 -22.12 4.20 0.68
N LYS A 105 -22.92 5.09 0.07
CA LYS A 105 -22.66 6.53 -0.07
C LYS A 105 -21.33 6.85 -0.78
N ILE A 106 -20.88 5.95 -1.65
CA ILE A 106 -19.59 6.03 -2.35
C ILE A 106 -19.53 7.33 -3.17
N VAL A 107 -18.38 8.01 -3.09
CA VAL A 107 -18.07 9.18 -3.91
C VAL A 107 -16.93 8.77 -4.82
N LEU A 108 -17.17 8.79 -6.13
CA LEU A 108 -16.15 8.51 -7.12
C LEU A 108 -15.17 9.69 -7.21
N LEU A 109 -13.90 9.37 -7.36
CA LEU A 109 -12.90 10.35 -7.80
C LEU A 109 -13.14 10.65 -9.28
N ASP A 110 -12.83 11.88 -9.69
CA ASP A 110 -12.86 12.21 -11.10
C ASP A 110 -11.72 11.49 -11.86
N ARG A 111 -11.85 11.45 -13.19
CA ARG A 111 -10.85 10.78 -14.03
C ARG A 111 -9.47 11.42 -13.92
N GLU A 112 -9.42 12.74 -13.79
CA GLU A 112 -8.16 13.49 -13.69
C GLU A 112 -7.40 13.14 -12.40
N ASP A 113 -8.09 13.03 -11.26
CA ASP A 113 -7.50 12.61 -10.00
C ASP A 113 -7.04 11.16 -10.05
N ILE A 114 -7.80 10.27 -10.69
CA ILE A 114 -7.39 8.86 -10.88
C ILE A 114 -6.09 8.78 -11.69
N GLU A 115 -5.98 9.57 -12.77
CA GLU A 115 -4.76 9.65 -13.59
C GLU A 115 -3.57 10.21 -12.80
N LYS A 116 -3.78 11.29 -12.05
CA LYS A 116 -2.76 11.88 -11.16
C LYS A 116 -2.25 10.87 -10.13
N ILE A 117 -3.15 10.18 -9.42
CA ILE A 117 -2.78 9.17 -8.42
C ILE A 117 -2.01 8.02 -9.09
N THR A 118 -2.46 7.57 -10.27
CA THR A 118 -1.79 6.53 -11.03
C THR A 118 -0.37 6.93 -11.42
N ALA A 119 -0.16 8.16 -11.89
CA ALA A 119 1.15 8.69 -12.24
C ALA A 119 2.06 8.81 -11.01
N ILE A 120 1.56 9.32 -9.89
CA ILE A 120 2.30 9.41 -8.62
C ILE A 120 2.76 8.02 -8.19
N ARG A 121 1.88 7.02 -8.23
CA ARG A 121 2.22 5.66 -7.82
C ARG A 121 3.26 5.03 -8.72
N LYS A 122 3.18 5.22 -10.04
CA LYS A 122 4.22 4.76 -10.98
C LYS A 122 5.57 5.39 -10.65
N LYS A 123 5.60 6.70 -10.42
CA LYS A 123 6.82 7.43 -10.02
C LYS A 123 7.37 6.91 -8.69
N GLN A 124 6.50 6.63 -7.72
CA GLN A 124 6.90 6.06 -6.43
C GLN A 124 7.56 4.68 -6.58
N VAL A 125 6.98 3.79 -7.39
CA VAL A 125 7.54 2.46 -7.68
C VAL A 125 8.91 2.59 -8.35
N ILE A 126 9.06 3.48 -9.33
CA ILE A 126 10.35 3.76 -9.98
C ILE A 126 11.38 4.27 -8.98
N ASN A 127 11.02 5.24 -8.14
CA ASN A 127 11.92 5.78 -7.12
C ASN A 127 12.39 4.68 -6.15
N PHE A 128 11.48 3.81 -5.70
CA PHE A 128 11.86 2.69 -4.85
C PHE A 128 12.79 1.70 -5.55
N MET A 129 12.58 1.39 -6.83
CA MET A 129 13.51 0.55 -7.60
C MET A 129 14.91 1.18 -7.69
N VAL A 130 15.01 2.50 -7.87
CA VAL A 130 16.29 3.21 -7.90
C VAL A 130 16.98 3.19 -6.53
N ILE A 131 16.23 3.44 -5.45
CA ILE A 131 16.76 3.37 -4.07
C ILE A 131 17.26 1.96 -3.76
N GLU A 132 16.48 0.93 -4.10
CA GLU A 132 16.85 -0.46 -3.89
C GLU A 132 18.16 -0.81 -4.62
N LEU A 133 18.27 -0.42 -5.89
CA LEU A 133 19.50 -0.61 -6.67
C LEU A 133 20.68 0.13 -6.04
N ALA A 134 20.48 1.37 -5.59
CA ALA A 134 21.53 2.15 -4.94
C ALA A 134 22.00 1.49 -3.63
N PHE A 135 21.07 0.96 -2.83
CA PHE A 135 21.40 0.23 -1.61
C PHE A 135 22.15 -1.07 -1.92
N LEU A 136 21.75 -1.84 -2.92
CA LEU A 136 22.46 -3.05 -3.33
C LEU A 136 23.89 -2.74 -3.80
N ILE A 137 24.07 -1.70 -4.63
CA ILE A 137 25.39 -1.26 -5.08
C ILE A 137 26.24 -0.81 -3.89
N PHE A 138 25.66 0.00 -2.99
CA PHE A 138 26.36 0.45 -1.79
C PHE A 138 26.79 -0.74 -0.93
N TYR A 139 25.91 -1.72 -0.73
CA TYR A 139 26.24 -2.90 0.06
C TYR A 139 27.42 -3.66 -0.52
N VAL A 140 27.40 -3.95 -1.83
CA VAL A 140 28.48 -4.70 -2.52
C VAL A 140 29.82 -3.94 -2.52
N LEU A 141 29.81 -2.61 -2.50
CA LEU A 141 31.04 -1.81 -2.55
C LEU A 141 31.68 -1.58 -1.17
N TYR A 142 30.89 -1.60 -0.10
CA TYR A 142 31.33 -1.16 1.23
C TYR A 142 31.26 -2.26 2.31
N PHE A 143 30.68 -3.42 2.01
CA PHE A 143 30.65 -4.61 2.88
C PHE A 143 31.09 -5.84 2.10
#